data_AF-A0A1G1M0X1-F1
#
_entry.id   AF-A0A1G1M0X1-F1
#
_cell.length_a   1.000
_cell.length_b   1.000
_cell.length_c   1.000
_cell.angle_alpha   90.00
_cell.angle_beta   90.00
_cell.angle_gamma   90.00
#
_symmetry.space_group_name_H-M   'P 1'
#
loop_
_entity.id
_entity.type
_entity.pdbx_description
1 polymer ?
#
loop_
_entity_poly.entity_id
_entity_poly.type
_entity_poly.pdbx_seq_one_letter_code
_entity_poly.pdbx_strand_id
1 'polypeptide(L)' 'MSPKFVFLGIGCLGFALGLLSVVWPQRSIGLYQWMMERFNWKVVPIDLPREVRNTRVLGVALAALSLAIFYIAFVRF' A
#
# COMPACT_ATOMS: atom_id res chain seq x y z
N MET A 1 9.27 -22.79 -4.95
CA MET A 1 8.74 -21.62 -5.69
C MET A 1 9.91 -20.88 -6.32
N SER A 2 9.83 -20.50 -7.60
CA SER A 2 10.85 -19.63 -8.21
C SER A 2 10.82 -18.24 -7.54
N PRO A 3 11.98 -17.63 -7.21
CA PRO A 3 12.05 -16.30 -6.63
C PRO A 3 11.21 -15.26 -7.39
N LYS A 4 11.17 -15.37 -8.73
CA LYS A 4 10.37 -14.52 -9.61
C LYS A 4 8.90 -14.41 -9.18
N PHE A 5 8.25 -15.53 -8.90
CA PHE A 5 6.83 -15.54 -8.52
C PHE A 5 6.59 -14.89 -7.15
N VAL A 6 7.56 -14.98 -6.23
CA VAL A 6 7.48 -14.30 -4.94
C VAL A 6 7.54 -12.79 -5.13
N PHE A 7 8.51 -12.28 -5.92
CA PHE A 7 8.62 -10.85 -6.20
C PHE A 7 7.41 -10.31 -6.97
N LEU A 8 6.90 -11.05 -7.95
CA LEU A 8 5.69 -10.66 -8.66
C LEU A 8 4.46 -10.62 -7.73
N GLY A 9 4.32 -11.61 -6.84
CA GLY A 9 3.24 -11.62 -5.84
C GLY A 9 3.29 -10.40 -4.92
N ILE A 10 4.48 -10.09 -4.38
CA ILE A 10 4.69 -8.91 -3.52
C ILE A 10 4.41 -7.62 -4.31
N GLY A 11 4.93 -7.51 -5.52
CA GLY A 11 4.71 -6.35 -6.39
C GLY A 11 3.23 -6.14 -6.72
N CYS A 12 2.49 -7.22 -7.04
CA CYS A 12 1.05 -7.13 -7.33
C CYS A 12 0.25 -6.66 -6.12
N LEU A 13 0.52 -7.21 -4.94
CA LEU A 13 -0.12 -6.80 -3.69
C LEU A 13 0.21 -5.34 -3.35
N GLY A 14 1.50 -4.98 -3.41
CA GLY A 14 1.95 -3.61 -3.16
C GLY A 14 1.32 -2.61 -4.12
N PHE A 15 1.28 -2.93 -5.41
CA PHE A 15 0.70 -2.06 -6.43
C PHE A 15 -0.81 -1.88 -6.25
N ALA A 16 -1.54 -2.97 -5.95
CA ALA A 16 -2.97 -2.91 -5.69
C ALA A 16 -3.29 -2.06 -4.45
N LEU A 17 -2.55 -2.23 -3.36
CA LEU A 17 -2.70 -1.42 -2.14
C LEU A 17 -2.29 0.05 -2.36
N GLY A 18 -1.25 0.28 -3.16
CA GLY A 18 -0.83 1.62 -3.57
C GLY A 18 -1.95 2.33 -4.33
N LEU A 19 -2.48 1.70 -5.38
CA LEU A 19 -3.60 2.21 -6.16
C LEU A 19 -4.85 2.46 -5.31
N LEU A 20 -5.22 1.51 -4.44
CA LEU A 20 -6.34 1.68 -3.50
C LEU A 20 -6.17 2.95 -2.66
N SER A 21 -4.95 3.20 -2.16
CA SER A 21 -4.64 4.35 -1.31
C SER A 21 -4.63 5.68 -2.05
N VAL A 22 -4.30 5.68 -3.34
CA VAL A 22 -4.38 6.87 -4.20
C VAL A 22 -5.84 7.21 -4.54
N VAL A 23 -6.60 6.22 -5.01
CA VAL A 23 -7.95 6.43 -5.55
C VAL A 23 -8.98 6.56 -4.42
N TRP A 24 -8.89 5.72 -3.38
CA TRP A 24 -9.82 5.67 -2.26
C TRP A 24 -9.09 5.77 -0.90
N PRO A 25 -8.42 6.89 -0.60
CA PRO A 25 -7.64 7.04 0.62
C PRO A 25 -8.45 6.80 1.90
N GLN A 26 -9.75 7.15 1.91
CA GLN A 26 -10.62 6.91 3.06
C GLN A 26 -10.79 5.41 3.35
N ARG A 27 -10.84 4.57 2.31
CA ARG A 27 -10.91 3.11 2.49
C ARG A 27 -9.58 2.55 3.01
N SER A 28 -8.45 3.07 2.55
CA SER A 28 -7.14 2.68 3.08
C SER A 28 -6.97 3.07 4.54
N ILE A 29 -7.39 4.28 4.92
CA ILE A 29 -7.41 4.72 6.32
C ILE A 29 -8.31 3.78 7.15
N GLY A 30 -9.52 3.48 6.66
CA GLY A 30 -10.44 2.58 7.35
C GLY A 30 -9.89 1.15 7.49
N LEU A 31 -9.23 0.63 6.47
CA LEU A 31 -8.54 -0.67 6.53
C LEU A 31 -7.46 -0.66 7.62
N TYR A 32 -6.65 0.39 7.67
CA TYR A 32 -5.64 0.56 8.70
C TYR A 32 -6.24 0.63 10.11
N GLN A 33 -7.30 1.41 10.30
CA GLN A 33 -8.01 1.50 11.57
C GLN A 33 -8.56 0.14 12.01
N TRP A 34 -9.21 -0.59 11.09
CA TRP A 34 -9.72 -1.94 11.36
C TRP A 34 -8.61 -2.93 11.69
N MET A 35 -7.45 -2.84 11.04
CA MET A 35 -6.29 -3.66 11.40
C MET A 35 -5.80 -3.35 12.81
N MET A 36 -5.75 -2.07 13.18
CA MET A 36 -5.31 -1.62 14.51
C MET A 36 -6.29 -2.00 15.62
N GLU A 37 -7.59 -1.99 15.33
CA GLU A 37 -8.63 -2.44 16.27
C GLU A 37 -8.45 -3.91 16.69
N ARG A 38 -7.93 -4.77 15.81
CA ARG A 38 -7.62 -6.18 16.14
C ARG A 38 -6.54 -6.31 17.21
N PHE A 39 -5.69 -5.30 17.36
CA PHE A 39 -4.67 -5.20 18.40
C PHE A 39 -5.15 -4.37 19.60
N ASN A 40 -6.46 -4.11 19.72
CA ASN A 40 -7.07 -3.25 20.72
C ASN A 40 -6.53 -1.81 20.71
N TRP A 41 -6.07 -1.34 19.55
CA TRP A 41 -5.58 0.01 19.35
C TRP A 41 -6.61 0.83 18.57
N LYS A 42 -7.13 1.89 19.20
CA LYS A 42 -8.02 2.85 18.53
C LYS A 42 -7.20 3.96 17.86
N VAL A 43 -7.20 4.01 16.54
CA VAL A 43 -6.54 5.07 15.77
C VAL A 43 -7.59 5.99 15.14
N VAL A 44 -7.46 7.30 15.35
CA VAL A 44 -8.36 8.31 14.78
C VAL A 44 -7.51 9.43 14.16
N PRO A 45 -7.87 9.94 12.97
CA PRO A 45 -7.18 11.08 12.37
C PRO A 45 -7.24 12.30 13.28
N ILE A 46 -6.08 12.91 13.54
CA ILE A 46 -6.00 14.22 14.21
C ILE A 46 -6.42 15.33 13.23
N ASP A 47 -5.98 15.23 11.98
CA ASP A 47 -6.27 16.14 10.87
C ASP A 47 -6.65 15.32 9.64
N LEU A 48 -7.96 15.13 9.43
CA LEU A 48 -8.47 14.27 8.37
C LEU A 48 -8.03 14.73 6.95
N PRO A 49 -8.11 16.02 6.58
CA PRO A 49 -7.57 16.49 5.30
C PRO A 49 -6.10 16.14 5.07
N ARG A 50 -5.26 16.29 6.10
CA ARG A 50 -3.84 15.94 6.03
C ARG A 50 -3.63 14.44 5.88
N GLU A 51 -4.35 13.62 6.64
CA GLU A 51 -4.27 12.17 6.54
C GLU A 51 -4.69 11.66 5.15
N VAL A 52 -5.73 12.24 4.55
CA VAL A 52 -6.14 11.92 3.17
C VAL A 52 -5.03 12.25 2.17
N ARG A 53 -4.40 13.43 2.29
CA ARG A 53 -3.28 13.83 1.42
C ARG A 53 -2.09 12.88 1.59
N ASN A 54 -1.70 12.60 2.84
CA ASN A 54 -0.59 11.72 3.15
C ASN A 54 -0.84 10.30 2.64
N THR A 55 -2.04 9.76 2.83
CA THR A 55 -2.42 8.43 2.33
C THR A 55 -2.29 8.36 0.81
N ARG A 56 -2.69 9.41 0.08
CA ARG A 56 -2.47 9.47 -1.38
C ARG A 56 -0.99 9.47 -1.74
N VAL A 57 -0.19 10.31 -1.08
CA VAL A 57 1.26 10.40 -1.33
C VAL A 57 1.95 9.06 -1.05
N LEU A 58 1.63 8.41 0.06
CA LEU A 58 2.13 7.09 0.42
C LEU A 58 1.66 6.02 -0.59
N GLY A 59 0.43 6.11 -1.08
CA GLY A 59 -0.09 5.26 -2.15
C GLY A 59 0.71 5.38 -3.45
N VAL A 60 1.02 6.61 -3.88
CA VAL A 60 1.86 6.87 -5.06
C VAL A 60 3.26 6.28 -4.85
N ALA A 61 3.87 6.52 -3.69
CA ALA A 61 5.19 5.98 -3.37
C ALA A 61 5.20 4.44 -3.38
N LEU A 62 4.20 3.81 -2.78
CA LEU A 62 4.05 2.36 -2.76
C LEU A 62 3.85 1.78 -4.17
N ALA A 63 3.02 2.41 -4.99
CA ALA A 63 2.83 2.01 -6.39
C ALA A 63 4.14 2.11 -7.18
N ALA A 64 4.89 3.21 -7.03
CA ALA A 64 6.18 3.41 -7.68
C ALA A 64 7.23 2.36 -7.25
N LEU A 65 7.33 2.06 -5.95
CA LEU A 65 8.21 1.00 -5.45
C LEU A 65 7.80 -0.38 -5.98
N SER A 66 6.50 -0.63 -6.13
CA SER A 66 6.00 -1.89 -6.69
C SER A 66 6.35 -2.04 -8.16
N LEU A 67 6.32 -0.95 -8.95
CA LEU A 67 6.83 -0.95 -10.32
C LEU A 67 8.34 -1.24 -10.39
N ALA A 68 9.13 -0.73 -9.45
CA ALA A 68 10.55 -1.05 -9.36
C ALA A 68 10.79 -2.54 -9.03
N ILE A 69 9.97 -3.13 -8.14
CA ILE A 69 10.00 -4.56 -7.86
C ILE A 69 9.67 -5.37 -9.12
N PHE A 70 8.64 -5.00 -9.88
CA PHE A 70 8.34 -5.66 -11.15
C PHE A 70 9.52 -5.59 -12.12
N TYR A 71 10.11 -4.41 -12.30
CA TYR A 71 11.27 -4.24 -13.15
C TYR A 71 12.42 -5.18 -12.76
N ILE A 72 12.77 -5.24 -11.46
CA ILE A 72 13.81 -6.15 -10.95
C ILE A 72 13.42 -7.61 -11.19
N ALA A 73 12.16 -7.97 -10.94
CA ALA A 73 11.65 -9.32 -11.13
C ALA A 73 11.71 -9.78 -12.60
N PHE A 74 11.60 -8.86 -13.57
CA PHE A 74 11.71 -9.17 -15.00
C PHE A 74 13.16 -9.20 -15.50
N VAL A 75 14.02 -8.31 -14.98
CA VAL A 75 15.40 -8.17 -15.47
C VAL A 75 16.35 -9.19 -14.82
N ARG A 76 16.10 -9.57 -13.56
CA ARG A 76 17.04 -10.37 -12.77
C ARG A 76 16.61 -11.82 -12.54
N PHE A 77 15.35 -12.16 -12.76
CA PHE A 77 14.77 -13.49 -12.50
C PHE A 77 13.85 -13.96 -13.63
#